data_AF-A0A970DC79-F1
#
_entry.id   AF-A0A970DC79-F1
#
_cell.length_a   1.000
_cell.length_b   1.000
_cell.length_c   1.000
_cell.angle_alpha   90.00
_cell.angle_beta   90.00
_cell.angle_gamma   90.00
#
_symmetry.space_group_name_H-M   'P 1'
#
loop_
_entity.id
_entity.type
_entity.pdbx_description
1 polymer ?
#
loop_
_entity_poly.entity_id
_entity_poly.type
_entity_poly.pdbx_seq_one_letter_code
_entity_poly.pdbx_strand_id
1 'polypeptide(L)'
;MRVGIPRVLSAYYYLPLYKTFLEQMGCETLVSSPTGGKTLEGLVYCPTDEPCISVKLAFPHTVELLEKGIDRLFFPTLIGTVRNRFYCPKHIGVPAMLRNGLGLSEDFLISPPVAGRRRPEERFNSFLAAGRKLGASSRECRRALKEAWKAQELFWQATVQQRMTSAEALEELFQVPLFRRRRRYNPLARQREELRVGVVGHSYILYDYIGHNVVERLQEQATVLVPEMVPQETIARTLGRLPYGEELWRFEQLIIGSAFHWLESGAVDCLVLVSPFECGPEAVMEVFLEEAANAAGIPLLVLTVDEQTGEAGVVTRLEAFLDTVKAGRGSRYFPQAERKPKRPAAPPERVIGFPTFGTLDLVLPGFFEQAGVKTVGPVSLSRRTLELGEELAPEFICHPFALTLGQMRQCLEAGANTLLMVGGKGRCRLGWYAEMQEILLKKAGYSFE
;
A
#
# COMPACT_ATOMS: atom_id res chain seq x y z
N MET A 1 3.31 -32.90 10.67
CA MET A 1 2.24 -31.89 10.69
C MET A 1 2.38 -31.03 9.45
N ARG A 2 1.31 -30.89 8.67
CA ARG A 2 1.22 -30.09 7.45
C ARG A 2 0.67 -28.71 7.79
N VAL A 3 1.45 -27.67 7.54
CA VAL A 3 1.08 -26.29 7.86
C VAL A 3 0.92 -25.49 6.57
N GLY A 4 -0.29 -24.95 6.35
CA GLY A 4 -0.61 -24.15 5.18
C GLY A 4 -0.22 -22.68 5.35
N ILE A 5 0.34 -22.07 4.31
CA ILE A 5 0.62 -20.64 4.22
C ILE A 5 -0.08 -20.08 2.98
N PRO A 6 -1.13 -19.25 3.12
CA PRO A 6 -1.76 -18.60 1.99
C PRO A 6 -0.78 -17.67 1.29
N ARG A 7 -0.66 -17.80 -0.04
CA ARG A 7 0.19 -16.96 -0.89
C ARG A 7 -0.49 -15.63 -1.18
N VAL A 8 -0.60 -14.80 -0.15
CA VAL A 8 -1.19 -13.47 -0.25
C VAL A 8 -0.47 -12.50 0.68
N LEU A 9 -0.60 -11.21 0.40
CA LEU A 9 -0.20 -10.13 1.31
C LEU A 9 1.23 -10.33 1.84
N SER A 10 1.40 -10.50 3.16
CA SER A 10 2.72 -10.64 3.79
C SER A 10 3.57 -11.82 3.30
N ALA A 11 2.98 -12.85 2.68
CA ALA A 11 3.74 -13.95 2.11
C ALA A 11 4.73 -13.45 1.04
N TYR A 12 4.36 -12.46 0.24
CA TYR A 12 5.26 -11.90 -0.77
C TYR A 12 6.46 -11.14 -0.19
N TYR A 13 6.45 -10.82 1.11
CA TYR A 13 7.55 -10.11 1.78
C TYR A 13 8.33 -10.97 2.78
N TYR A 14 7.66 -11.95 3.40
CA TYR A 14 8.17 -12.68 4.56
C TYR A 14 8.03 -14.21 4.44
N LEU A 15 7.65 -14.74 3.28
CA LEU A 15 7.57 -16.20 3.09
C LEU A 15 8.88 -16.93 3.42
N PRO A 16 10.10 -16.43 3.10
CA PRO A 16 11.34 -17.08 3.53
C PRO A 16 11.39 -17.26 5.06
N LEU A 17 11.06 -16.22 5.82
CA LEU A 17 10.98 -16.29 7.27
C LEU A 17 9.92 -17.30 7.74
N TYR A 18 8.71 -17.24 7.20
CA TYR A 18 7.60 -18.11 7.63
C TYR A 18 7.88 -19.58 7.34
N LYS A 19 8.29 -19.87 6.10
CA LYS A 19 8.57 -21.21 5.61
C LYS A 19 9.73 -21.83 6.39
N THR A 20 10.87 -21.14 6.46
CA THR A 20 12.04 -21.67 7.18
C THR A 20 11.77 -21.85 8.66
N PHE A 21 11.01 -20.94 9.30
CA PHE A 21 10.65 -21.10 10.72
C PHE A 21 9.87 -22.40 10.97
N LEU A 22 8.85 -22.68 10.14
CA LEU A 22 8.01 -23.87 10.26
C LEU A 22 8.78 -25.16 9.92
N GLU A 23 9.56 -25.17 8.84
CA GLU A 23 10.36 -26.33 8.43
C GLU A 23 11.44 -26.69 9.45
N GLN A 24 12.09 -25.71 10.08
CA GLN A 24 13.07 -25.93 11.14
C GLN A 24 12.47 -26.53 12.42
N MET A 25 11.15 -26.46 12.58
CA MET A 25 10.40 -27.14 13.64
C MET A 25 9.87 -28.52 13.21
N GLY A 26 10.23 -28.99 12.01
CA GLY A 26 9.79 -30.29 11.48
C GLY A 26 8.38 -30.28 10.89
N CYS A 27 7.80 -29.11 10.62
CA CYS A 27 6.54 -29.02 9.88
C CYS A 27 6.78 -29.17 8.37
N GLU A 28 5.89 -29.90 7.69
CA GLU A 28 5.79 -29.85 6.23
C GLU A 28 5.00 -28.60 5.86
N THR A 29 5.62 -27.67 5.13
CA THR A 29 4.96 -26.42 4.74
C THR A 29 4.32 -26.53 3.36
N LEU A 30 3.05 -26.15 3.26
CA LEU A 30 2.33 -26.07 2.00
C LEU A 30 1.95 -24.62 1.73
N VAL A 31 2.49 -24.04 0.66
CA VAL A 31 2.08 -22.72 0.16
C VAL A 31 0.98 -22.91 -0.86
N SER A 32 -0.07 -22.08 -0.84
CA SER A 32 -1.11 -22.14 -1.87
C SER A 32 -0.53 -21.89 -3.27
N SER A 33 -1.22 -22.38 -4.29
CA SER A 33 -0.80 -22.25 -5.68
C SER A 33 -0.75 -20.78 -6.10
N PRO A 34 -0.04 -20.42 -7.19
CA PRO A 34 -0.17 -19.07 -7.74
C PRO A 34 -1.64 -18.77 -8.08
N THR A 35 -2.05 -17.52 -7.88
CA THR A 35 -3.41 -17.06 -8.26
C THR A 35 -3.67 -17.38 -9.73
N GLY A 36 -4.88 -17.80 -10.04
CA GLY A 36 -5.35 -18.03 -11.41
C GLY A 36 -6.87 -17.96 -11.49
N GLY A 37 -7.44 -18.34 -12.63
CA GLY A 37 -8.90 -18.28 -12.86
C GLY A 37 -9.73 -18.94 -11.75
N LYS A 38 -9.36 -20.18 -11.35
CA LYS A 38 -10.03 -20.88 -10.24
C LYS A 38 -9.96 -20.12 -8.91
N THR A 39 -8.85 -19.44 -8.64
CA THR A 39 -8.70 -18.61 -7.43
C THR A 39 -9.65 -17.41 -7.46
N LEU A 40 -9.79 -16.76 -8.62
CA LEU A 40 -10.70 -15.63 -8.81
C LEU A 40 -12.17 -16.03 -8.70
N GLU A 41 -12.56 -17.19 -9.24
CA GLU A 41 -13.91 -17.74 -9.06
C GLU A 41 -14.24 -17.96 -7.57
N GLY A 42 -13.22 -18.27 -6.76
CA GLY A 42 -13.35 -18.43 -5.31
C GLY A 42 -13.39 -17.13 -4.50
N LEU A 43 -13.40 -15.94 -5.13
CA LEU A 43 -13.56 -14.68 -4.39
C LEU A 43 -14.89 -14.60 -3.63
N VAL A 44 -15.90 -15.37 -4.05
CA VAL A 44 -17.19 -15.55 -3.37
C VAL A 44 -17.06 -16.06 -1.93
N TYR A 45 -15.93 -16.66 -1.55
CA TYR A 45 -15.67 -17.06 -0.16
C TYR A 45 -15.39 -15.87 0.76
N CYS A 46 -15.08 -14.69 0.22
CA CYS A 46 -15.00 -13.47 1.01
C CYS A 46 -16.43 -13.00 1.35
N PRO A 47 -16.79 -12.84 2.64
CA PRO A 47 -18.16 -12.58 3.05
C PRO A 47 -18.64 -11.13 2.80
N THR A 48 -17.80 -10.30 2.19
CA THR A 48 -18.06 -8.88 1.95
C THR A 48 -17.24 -8.40 0.77
N ASP A 49 -17.77 -7.41 0.06
CA ASP A 49 -17.09 -6.76 -1.06
C ASP A 49 -16.22 -5.57 -0.67
N GLU A 50 -16.26 -5.10 0.59
CA GLU A 50 -15.49 -3.92 1.03
C GLU A 50 -13.95 -4.05 1.11
N PRO A 51 -13.33 -5.23 1.30
CA PRO A 51 -11.87 -5.29 1.37
C PRO A 51 -11.25 -5.20 -0.03
N CYS A 52 -10.02 -4.66 -0.11
CA CYS A 52 -9.30 -4.65 -1.38
C CYS A 52 -9.09 -6.07 -1.90
N ILE A 53 -8.91 -6.20 -3.21
CA ILE A 53 -8.76 -7.49 -3.88
C ILE A 53 -7.66 -8.38 -3.26
N SER A 54 -6.56 -7.79 -2.79
CA SER A 54 -5.47 -8.53 -2.13
C SER A 54 -5.91 -9.22 -0.83
N VAL A 55 -6.89 -8.65 -0.12
CA VAL A 55 -7.49 -9.24 1.08
C VAL A 55 -8.56 -10.25 0.69
N LYS A 56 -9.39 -9.96 -0.33
CA LYS A 56 -10.38 -10.93 -0.84
C LYS A 56 -9.70 -12.24 -1.27
N LEU A 57 -8.56 -12.16 -1.95
CA LEU A 57 -7.75 -13.32 -2.35
C LEU A 57 -7.32 -14.22 -1.19
N ALA A 58 -7.22 -13.72 0.05
CA ALA A 58 -6.84 -14.54 1.19
C ALA A 58 -7.82 -15.70 1.43
N PHE A 59 -9.10 -15.51 1.08
CA PHE A 59 -10.16 -16.50 1.26
C PHE A 59 -9.99 -17.71 0.31
N PRO A 60 -10.00 -17.58 -1.02
CA PRO A 60 -9.81 -18.71 -1.92
C PRO A 60 -8.46 -19.40 -1.76
N HIS A 61 -7.38 -18.65 -1.48
CA HIS A 61 -6.07 -19.26 -1.15
C HIS A 61 -6.12 -20.11 0.12
N THR A 62 -6.90 -19.68 1.12
CA THR A 62 -7.11 -20.47 2.33
C THR A 62 -7.97 -21.70 2.05
N VAL A 63 -9.07 -21.55 1.30
CA VAL A 63 -9.94 -22.68 0.91
C VAL A 63 -9.17 -23.74 0.14
N GLU A 64 -8.31 -23.35 -0.82
CA GLU A 64 -7.44 -24.29 -1.54
C GLU A 64 -6.56 -25.12 -0.57
N LEU A 65 -6.03 -24.50 0.48
CA LEU A 65 -5.21 -25.20 1.47
C LEU A 65 -6.04 -26.14 2.34
N LEU A 66 -7.26 -25.76 2.71
CA LEU A 66 -8.21 -26.62 3.42
C LEU A 66 -8.55 -27.86 2.59
N GLU A 67 -8.84 -27.69 1.30
CA GLU A 67 -9.10 -28.79 0.35
C GLU A 67 -7.91 -29.75 0.24
N LYS A 68 -6.68 -29.24 0.39
CA LYS A 68 -5.44 -30.03 0.40
C LYS A 68 -5.14 -30.74 1.72
N GLY A 69 -6.00 -30.60 2.74
CA GLY A 69 -5.91 -31.32 4.01
C GLY A 69 -4.73 -30.88 4.88
N ILE A 70 -4.55 -29.57 5.08
CA ILE A 70 -3.58 -29.03 6.06
C ILE A 70 -4.06 -29.30 7.49
N ASP A 71 -3.11 -29.49 8.43
CA ASP A 71 -3.42 -29.66 9.85
C ASP A 71 -3.61 -28.31 10.55
N ARG A 72 -2.88 -27.28 10.12
CA ARG A 72 -2.89 -25.92 10.68
C ARG A 72 -2.70 -24.88 9.60
N LEU A 73 -3.32 -23.72 9.79
CA LEU A 73 -3.12 -22.55 8.95
C LEU A 73 -2.16 -21.58 9.65
N PHE A 74 -1.13 -21.10 8.96
CA PHE A 74 -0.20 -20.12 9.49
C PHE A 74 -0.35 -18.78 8.78
N PHE A 75 -0.78 -17.76 9.52
CA PHE A 75 -0.93 -16.40 9.01
C PHE A 75 -0.64 -15.39 10.11
N PRO A 76 0.57 -14.83 10.21
CA PRO A 76 0.93 -13.87 11.25
C PRO A 76 0.08 -12.60 11.22
N THR A 77 -0.33 -12.12 12.40
CA THR A 77 -0.99 -10.81 12.52
C THR A 77 0.07 -9.72 12.51
N LEU A 78 0.35 -9.12 11.36
CA LEU A 78 1.35 -8.06 11.23
C LEU A 78 0.79 -6.71 11.69
N ILE A 79 0.96 -6.35 12.97
CA ILE A 79 0.52 -5.06 13.53
C ILE A 79 1.49 -3.95 13.12
N GLY A 80 2.79 -4.21 13.27
CA GLY A 80 3.86 -3.29 12.93
C GLY A 80 5.21 -3.94 13.19
N THR A 81 6.22 -3.64 12.39
CA THR A 81 7.59 -4.12 12.65
C THR A 81 8.46 -3.04 13.25
N VAL A 82 8.03 -1.79 13.34
CA VAL A 82 8.78 -0.70 13.96
C VAL A 82 7.83 0.04 14.90
N ARG A 83 8.36 0.62 15.98
CA ARG A 83 7.55 1.34 16.95
C ARG A 83 6.77 2.46 16.25
N ASN A 84 5.48 2.54 16.51
CA ASN A 84 4.54 3.52 15.93
C ASN A 84 4.40 3.48 14.40
N ARG A 85 4.87 2.41 13.74
CA ARG A 85 4.67 2.19 12.29
C ARG A 85 3.85 0.92 12.09
N PHE A 86 2.69 1.06 11.46
CA PHE A 86 1.70 -0.02 11.39
C PHE A 86 1.56 -0.57 9.97
N TYR A 87 0.98 -1.76 9.82
CA TYR A 87 0.47 -2.21 8.53
C TYR A 87 -0.98 -1.73 8.35
N CYS A 88 -1.49 -1.81 7.12
CA CYS A 88 -2.89 -1.51 6.81
C CYS A 88 -3.86 -2.26 7.76
N PRO A 89 -4.93 -1.63 8.27
CA PRO A 89 -5.90 -2.26 9.16
C PRO A 89 -6.56 -3.49 8.55
N LYS A 90 -6.85 -3.47 7.24
CA LYS A 90 -7.41 -4.62 6.54
C LYS A 90 -6.43 -5.80 6.59
N HIS A 91 -5.14 -5.57 6.35
CA HIS A 91 -4.10 -6.60 6.46
C HIS A 91 -3.94 -7.12 7.91
N ILE A 92 -3.93 -6.23 8.91
CA ILE A 92 -3.91 -6.62 10.34
C ILE A 92 -5.11 -7.52 10.66
N GLY A 93 -6.27 -7.21 10.10
CA GLY A 93 -7.52 -7.92 10.34
C GLY A 93 -7.66 -9.27 9.65
N VAL A 94 -6.83 -9.60 8.65
CA VAL A 94 -7.01 -10.82 7.83
C VAL A 94 -7.14 -12.10 8.65
N PRO A 95 -6.31 -12.38 9.67
CA PRO A 95 -6.49 -13.57 10.49
C PRO A 95 -7.89 -13.66 11.13
N ALA A 96 -8.42 -12.55 11.63
CA ALA A 96 -9.77 -12.51 12.18
C ALA A 96 -10.83 -12.66 11.08
N MET A 97 -10.63 -12.05 9.91
CA MET A 97 -11.53 -12.16 8.76
C MET A 97 -11.62 -13.61 8.27
N LEU A 98 -10.49 -14.30 8.10
CA LEU A 98 -10.46 -15.71 7.69
C LEU A 98 -11.12 -16.61 8.74
N ARG A 99 -10.82 -16.39 10.02
CA ARG A 99 -11.41 -17.18 11.11
C ARG A 99 -12.94 -17.09 11.12
N ASN A 100 -13.47 -15.88 11.07
CA ASN A 100 -14.91 -15.67 11.12
C ASN A 100 -15.59 -16.02 9.79
N GLY A 101 -15.01 -15.65 8.65
CA GLY A 101 -15.62 -15.86 7.34
C GLY A 101 -15.58 -17.31 6.86
N LEU A 102 -14.58 -18.10 7.28
CA LEU A 102 -14.48 -19.54 6.94
C LEU A 102 -14.79 -20.47 8.12
N GLY A 103 -15.21 -19.93 9.27
CA GLY A 103 -15.56 -20.74 10.46
C GLY A 103 -14.40 -21.55 11.04
N LEU A 104 -13.16 -21.03 10.94
CA LEU A 104 -11.97 -21.73 11.44
C LEU A 104 -11.91 -21.68 12.98
N SER A 105 -11.49 -22.78 13.61
CA SER A 105 -11.27 -22.78 15.06
C SER A 105 -10.03 -21.97 15.46
N GLU A 106 -10.01 -21.48 16.70
CA GLU A 106 -8.88 -20.69 17.21
C GLU A 106 -7.56 -21.48 17.25
N ASP A 107 -7.62 -22.78 17.50
CA ASP A 107 -6.43 -23.64 17.53
C ASP A 107 -5.93 -24.03 16.13
N PHE A 108 -6.80 -23.94 15.11
CA PHE A 108 -6.43 -24.24 13.73
C PHE A 108 -5.60 -23.13 13.10
N LEU A 109 -5.95 -21.87 13.38
CA LEU A 109 -5.25 -20.69 12.88
C LEU A 109 -4.12 -20.23 13.81
N ILE A 110 -2.89 -20.52 13.41
CA ILE A 110 -1.67 -20.06 14.09
C ILE A 110 -1.33 -18.66 13.58
N SER A 111 -1.75 -17.65 14.33
CA SER A 111 -1.53 -16.23 14.00
C SER A 111 -0.71 -15.50 15.07
N PRO A 112 0.62 -15.66 15.10
CA PRO A 112 1.46 -14.91 16.02
C PRO A 112 1.40 -13.41 15.71
N PRO A 113 1.09 -12.54 16.70
CA PRO A 113 1.10 -11.09 16.50
C PRO A 113 2.52 -10.56 16.38
N VAL A 114 2.82 -9.83 15.31
CA VAL A 114 4.09 -9.13 15.11
C VAL A 114 3.85 -7.65 15.37
N ALA A 115 4.36 -7.16 16.48
CA ALA A 115 4.18 -5.78 16.91
C ALA A 115 5.52 -5.08 17.09
N GLY A 116 5.55 -3.80 16.71
CA GLY A 116 6.74 -2.96 16.81
C GLY A 116 7.10 -2.74 18.27
N ARG A 117 8.19 -3.37 18.73
CA ARG A 117 8.71 -3.22 20.10
C ARG A 117 9.92 -2.30 20.12
N ARG A 118 10.33 -1.88 21.34
CA ARG A 118 11.53 -1.06 21.55
C ARG A 118 12.80 -1.73 21.02
N ARG A 119 12.87 -3.06 21.08
CA ARG A 119 14.02 -3.85 20.61
C ARG A 119 13.68 -4.70 19.38
N PRO A 120 14.48 -4.67 18.29
CA PRO A 120 14.20 -5.41 17.06
C PRO A 120 14.03 -6.91 17.23
N GLU A 121 14.85 -7.53 18.06
CA GLU A 121 14.84 -8.96 18.38
C GLU A 121 13.54 -9.42 19.06
N GLU A 122 12.79 -8.50 19.69
CA GLU A 122 11.55 -8.84 20.38
C GLU A 122 10.33 -8.88 19.45
N ARG A 123 10.43 -8.33 18.23
CA ARG A 123 9.30 -8.16 17.29
C ARG A 123 8.63 -9.48 16.95
N PHE A 124 9.41 -10.56 16.92
CA PHE A 124 8.97 -11.91 16.58
C PHE A 124 8.94 -12.86 17.79
N ASN A 125 9.00 -12.37 19.02
CA ASN A 125 8.90 -13.23 20.21
C ASN A 125 7.58 -14.03 20.27
N SER A 126 6.51 -13.53 19.65
CA SER A 126 5.25 -14.26 19.49
C SER A 126 5.39 -15.55 18.69
N PHE A 127 6.40 -15.67 17.82
CA PHE A 127 6.69 -16.90 17.08
C PHE A 127 7.11 -18.01 18.04
N LEU A 128 7.76 -17.70 19.17
CA LEU A 128 8.08 -18.72 20.17
C LEU A 128 6.82 -19.34 20.78
N ALA A 129 5.76 -18.54 20.97
CA ALA A 129 4.47 -19.04 21.42
C ALA A 129 3.77 -19.87 20.33
N ALA A 130 3.81 -19.42 19.07
CA ALA A 130 3.29 -20.20 17.94
C ALA A 130 4.01 -21.55 17.78
N GLY A 131 5.34 -21.58 17.87
CA GLY A 131 6.11 -22.83 17.79
C GLY A 131 5.77 -23.81 18.92
N ARG A 132 5.51 -23.31 20.14
CA ARG A 132 5.01 -24.16 21.24
C ARG A 132 3.62 -24.74 20.94
N LYS A 133 2.72 -23.98 20.30
CA LYS A 133 1.42 -24.52 19.84
C LYS A 133 1.58 -25.60 18.76
N LEU A 134 2.68 -25.60 18.04
CA LEU A 134 3.04 -26.60 17.03
C LEU A 134 3.84 -27.79 17.63
N GLY A 135 4.03 -27.82 18.95
CA GLY A 135 4.69 -28.91 19.66
C GLY A 135 6.22 -28.76 19.85
N ALA A 136 6.81 -27.64 19.44
CA ALA A 136 8.26 -27.42 19.57
C ALA A 136 8.66 -26.88 20.96
N SER A 137 9.84 -27.27 21.44
CA SER A 137 10.43 -26.73 22.67
C SER A 137 10.91 -25.29 22.48
N SER A 138 11.07 -24.56 23.60
CA SER A 138 11.56 -23.17 23.54
C SER A 138 12.97 -23.05 22.92
N ARG A 139 13.81 -24.09 23.05
CA ARG A 139 15.16 -24.12 22.45
C ARG A 139 15.07 -24.29 20.93
N GLU A 140 14.20 -25.19 20.47
CA GLU A 140 13.95 -25.41 19.04
C GLU A 140 13.35 -24.16 18.40
N CYS A 141 12.34 -23.54 19.01
CA CYS A 141 11.73 -22.31 18.48
C CYS A 141 12.76 -21.19 18.30
N ARG A 142 13.68 -21.00 19.27
CA ARG A 142 14.72 -19.97 19.18
C ARG A 142 15.72 -20.28 18.06
N ARG A 143 16.12 -21.53 17.89
CA ARG A 143 16.99 -21.96 16.79
C ARG A 143 16.30 -21.76 15.45
N ALA A 144 15.06 -22.22 15.31
CA ALA A 144 14.25 -22.08 14.11
C ALA A 144 14.08 -20.60 13.72
N LEU A 145 13.79 -19.72 14.68
CA LEU A 145 13.64 -18.29 14.42
C LEU A 145 14.96 -17.64 13.98
N LYS A 146 16.11 -18.07 14.53
CA LYS A 146 17.42 -17.59 14.09
C LYS A 146 17.72 -17.97 12.64
N GLU A 147 17.46 -19.23 12.26
CA GLU A 147 17.68 -19.67 10.88
C GLU A 147 16.68 -19.01 9.91
N ALA A 148 15.42 -18.81 10.33
CA ALA A 148 14.42 -18.07 9.57
C ALA A 148 14.84 -16.63 9.27
N TRP A 149 15.49 -15.96 10.23
CA TRP A 149 16.04 -14.61 10.01
C TRP A 149 17.20 -14.59 9.04
N LYS A 150 18.08 -15.60 9.05
CA LYS A 150 19.14 -15.71 8.04
C LYS A 150 18.56 -15.91 6.64
N ALA A 151 17.51 -16.73 6.50
CA ALA A 151 16.79 -16.91 5.25
C ALA A 151 16.17 -15.59 4.76
N GLN A 152 15.53 -14.84 5.67
CA GLN A 152 14.96 -13.52 5.33
C GLN A 152 16.03 -12.50 4.92
N GLU A 153 17.18 -12.50 5.59
CA GLU A 153 18.30 -11.62 5.26
C GLU A 153 18.91 -11.98 3.91
N LEU A 154 19.08 -13.27 3.61
CA LEU A 154 19.51 -13.75 2.30
C LEU A 154 18.56 -13.28 1.19
N PHE A 155 17.25 -13.35 1.43
CA PHE A 155 16.24 -12.85 0.51
C PHE A 155 16.40 -11.35 0.25
N TRP A 156 16.51 -10.51 1.28
CA TRP A 156 16.71 -9.06 1.11
C TRP A 156 18.06 -8.70 0.47
N GLN A 157 19.12 -9.44 0.79
CA GLN A 157 20.42 -9.24 0.15
C GLN A 157 20.37 -9.55 -1.34
N ALA A 158 19.66 -10.62 -1.74
CA ALA A 158 19.45 -10.95 -3.14
C ALA A 158 18.70 -9.85 -3.88
N THR A 159 17.60 -9.32 -3.32
CA THR A 159 16.82 -8.28 -4.01
C THR A 159 17.58 -6.96 -4.15
N VAL A 160 18.40 -6.60 -3.15
CA VAL A 160 19.16 -5.34 -3.17
C VAL A 160 20.47 -5.46 -3.95
N GLN A 161 21.31 -6.43 -3.63
CA GLN A 161 22.67 -6.52 -4.16
C GLN A 161 22.70 -7.13 -5.57
N GLN A 162 21.85 -8.12 -5.82
CA GLN A 162 21.77 -8.81 -7.11
C GLN A 162 20.66 -8.23 -7.99
N ARG A 163 19.90 -7.25 -7.47
CA ARG A 163 18.74 -6.63 -8.15
C ARG A 163 17.71 -7.64 -8.64
N MET A 164 17.51 -8.71 -7.87
CA MET A 164 16.42 -9.65 -8.13
C MET A 164 15.09 -9.03 -7.69
N THR A 165 14.04 -9.33 -8.44
CA THR A 165 12.67 -9.13 -7.95
C THR A 165 12.37 -10.08 -6.80
N SER A 166 11.39 -9.73 -5.97
CA SER A 166 10.92 -10.62 -4.90
C SER A 166 10.48 -11.97 -5.45
N ALA A 167 9.89 -11.98 -6.65
CA ALA A 167 9.48 -13.19 -7.33
C ALA A 167 10.70 -14.07 -7.64
N GLU A 168 11.67 -13.56 -8.42
CA GLU A 168 12.89 -14.30 -8.80
C GLU A 168 13.61 -14.86 -7.57
N ALA A 169 13.78 -14.06 -6.51
CA ALA A 169 14.43 -14.50 -5.29
C ALA A 169 13.65 -15.62 -4.56
N LEU A 170 12.32 -15.57 -4.55
CA LEU A 170 11.48 -16.64 -3.99
C LEU A 170 11.57 -17.95 -4.78
N GLU A 171 11.64 -17.86 -6.11
CA GLU A 171 11.72 -19.03 -6.98
C GLU A 171 13.11 -19.68 -6.91
N GLU A 172 14.16 -18.90 -7.12
CA GLU A 172 15.53 -19.41 -7.24
C GLU A 172 16.11 -19.86 -5.90
N LEU A 173 15.85 -19.13 -4.81
CA LEU A 173 16.48 -19.40 -3.51
C LEU A 173 15.59 -20.24 -2.59
N PHE A 174 14.27 -20.18 -2.74
CA PHE A 174 13.33 -20.81 -1.81
C PHE A 174 12.40 -21.83 -2.47
N GLN A 175 12.57 -22.10 -3.78
CA GLN A 175 11.81 -23.09 -4.55
C GLN A 175 10.29 -22.88 -4.47
N VAL A 176 9.88 -21.61 -4.36
CA VAL A 176 8.46 -21.24 -4.34
C VAL A 176 8.03 -21.02 -5.78
N PRO A 177 7.18 -21.90 -6.36
CA PRO A 177 6.78 -21.79 -7.76
C PRO A 177 5.98 -20.50 -7.93
N LEU A 178 6.28 -19.69 -8.94
CA LEU A 178 5.56 -18.44 -9.18
C LEU A 178 4.44 -18.59 -10.22
N PHE A 179 3.58 -17.57 -10.29
CA PHE A 179 2.72 -17.42 -11.44
C PHE A 179 3.59 -17.14 -12.68
N ARG A 180 3.56 -18.05 -13.66
CA ARG A 180 4.20 -17.85 -14.96
C ARG A 180 3.15 -17.87 -16.05
N ARG A 181 3.05 -16.82 -16.85
CA ARG A 181 2.30 -16.91 -18.11
C ARG A 181 3.13 -17.71 -19.11
N ARG A 182 2.51 -18.72 -19.77
CA ARG A 182 3.10 -19.36 -20.96
C ARG A 182 3.29 -18.25 -22.00
N ARG A 183 4.53 -17.93 -22.39
CA ARG A 183 4.90 -16.84 -23.34
C ARG A 183 3.97 -16.80 -24.57
N ARG A 184 3.59 -15.64 -25.14
CA ARG A 184 4.43 -14.49 -25.59
C ARG A 184 3.72 -13.12 -25.55
N TYR A 185 4.53 -12.07 -25.42
CA TYR A 185 4.40 -10.81 -26.17
C TYR A 185 5.78 -10.46 -26.80
N ASN A 186 5.81 -9.92 -28.04
CA ASN A 186 6.99 -9.39 -28.76
C ASN A 186 6.53 -8.73 -30.08
N PRO A 187 6.60 -7.40 -30.26
CA PRO A 187 6.27 -6.78 -31.55
C PRO A 187 7.48 -6.50 -32.45
N LEU A 188 8.65 -7.07 -32.17
CA LEU A 188 10.02 -6.77 -32.66
C LEU A 188 10.82 -5.93 -31.66
N ALA A 189 11.13 -6.56 -30.52
CA ALA A 189 12.14 -6.12 -29.57
C ALA A 189 13.47 -5.75 -30.27
N ARG A 190 13.76 -4.45 -30.34
CA ARG A 190 15.13 -3.95 -30.23
C ARG A 190 15.29 -3.51 -28.79
N GLN A 191 16.28 -4.08 -28.09
CA GLN A 191 16.81 -3.46 -26.89
C GLN A 191 17.12 -1.99 -27.21
N ARG A 192 16.60 -1.09 -26.39
CA ARG A 192 17.18 0.23 -26.22
C ARG A 192 17.44 0.38 -24.73
N GLU A 193 18.69 0.17 -24.37
CA GLU A 193 19.23 0.14 -23.01
C GLU A 193 19.11 1.49 -22.24
N GLU A 194 18.33 2.46 -22.74
CA GLU A 194 18.31 3.83 -22.22
C GLU A 194 17.10 4.17 -21.33
N LEU A 195 15.94 3.52 -21.48
CA LEU A 195 14.75 3.86 -20.68
C LEU A 195 14.76 3.15 -19.32
N ARG A 196 14.62 3.92 -18.24
CA ARG A 196 14.59 3.43 -16.86
C ARG A 196 13.21 3.68 -16.27
N VAL A 197 12.49 2.61 -15.94
CA VAL A 197 11.11 2.68 -15.44
C VAL A 197 11.10 2.26 -13.98
N GLY A 198 10.63 3.14 -13.10
CA GLY A 198 10.34 2.78 -11.71
C GLY A 198 8.94 2.20 -11.60
N VAL A 199 8.82 0.91 -11.28
CA VAL A 199 7.52 0.25 -11.11
C VAL A 199 7.24 0.13 -9.63
N VAL A 200 6.23 0.84 -9.17
CA VAL A 200 5.86 0.93 -7.75
C VAL A 200 4.50 0.30 -7.51
N GLY A 201 4.34 -0.37 -6.38
CA GLY A 201 3.15 -1.14 -6.05
C GLY A 201 3.53 -2.21 -5.04
N HIS A 202 2.55 -2.92 -4.49
CA HIS A 202 2.84 -4.01 -3.56
C HIS A 202 3.34 -5.25 -4.30
N SER A 203 4.30 -5.96 -3.71
CA SER A 203 4.82 -7.23 -4.25
C SER A 203 3.72 -8.28 -4.48
N TYR A 204 2.67 -8.29 -3.63
CA TYR A 204 1.49 -9.15 -3.80
C TYR A 204 0.52 -8.72 -4.90
N ILE A 205 0.81 -7.64 -5.61
CA ILE A 205 0.15 -7.24 -6.84
C ILE A 205 1.11 -7.38 -8.02
N LEU A 206 2.32 -6.79 -7.91
CA LEU A 206 3.32 -6.78 -8.98
C LEU A 206 3.67 -8.19 -9.49
N TYR A 207 3.64 -9.19 -8.61
CA TYR A 207 4.01 -10.57 -8.89
C TYR A 207 2.85 -11.57 -8.78
N ASP A 208 1.61 -11.06 -8.72
CA ASP A 208 0.41 -11.89 -8.71
C ASP A 208 -0.29 -11.86 -10.08
N TYR A 209 -1.22 -12.78 -10.30
CA TYR A 209 -2.02 -12.88 -11.52
C TYR A 209 -2.72 -11.57 -11.89
N ILE A 210 -3.18 -10.85 -10.87
CA ILE A 210 -3.95 -9.60 -10.99
C ILE A 210 -3.07 -8.45 -11.50
N GLY A 211 -1.78 -8.43 -11.15
CA GLY A 211 -0.83 -7.48 -11.72
C GLY A 211 -0.43 -7.79 -13.16
N HIS A 212 -0.96 -8.87 -13.74
CA HIS A 212 -0.78 -9.23 -15.14
C HIS A 212 0.66 -9.14 -15.63
N ASN A 213 1.63 -9.69 -14.88
CA ASN A 213 3.09 -9.61 -15.11
C ASN A 213 3.57 -8.27 -15.73
N VAL A 214 3.12 -7.15 -15.17
CA VAL A 214 3.52 -5.80 -15.62
C VAL A 214 5.04 -5.62 -15.52
N VAL A 215 5.66 -6.13 -14.45
CA VAL A 215 7.12 -6.05 -14.25
C VAL A 215 7.87 -6.78 -15.37
N GLU A 216 7.55 -8.06 -15.61
CA GLU A 216 8.20 -8.87 -16.66
C GLU A 216 8.04 -8.23 -18.05
N ARG A 217 6.85 -7.70 -18.36
CA ARG A 217 6.62 -7.03 -19.66
C ARG A 217 7.44 -5.77 -19.82
N LEU A 218 7.58 -4.97 -18.76
CA LEU A 218 8.42 -3.77 -18.79
C LEU A 218 9.89 -4.13 -18.94
N GLN A 219 10.35 -5.21 -18.31
CA GLN A 219 11.72 -5.71 -18.44
C GLN A 219 12.07 -6.14 -19.89
N GLU A 220 11.09 -6.48 -20.73
CA GLU A 220 11.32 -6.75 -22.16
C GLU A 220 11.68 -5.50 -22.96
N GLN A 221 11.39 -4.29 -22.46
CA GLN A 221 11.53 -3.02 -23.20
C GLN A 221 12.34 -1.93 -22.49
N ALA A 222 12.63 -2.08 -21.19
CA ALA A 222 13.26 -1.05 -20.36
C ALA A 222 14.05 -1.66 -19.19
N THR A 223 14.95 -0.86 -18.63
CA THR A 223 15.54 -1.16 -17.31
C THR A 223 14.49 -0.89 -16.24
N VAL A 224 14.06 -1.92 -15.51
CA VAL A 224 13.03 -1.80 -14.49
C VAL A 224 13.65 -1.74 -13.10
N LEU A 225 13.24 -0.75 -12.30
CA LEU A 225 13.54 -0.66 -10.88
C LEU A 225 12.26 -0.92 -10.08
N VAL A 226 12.33 -1.78 -9.07
CA VAL A 226 11.23 -2.11 -8.16
C VAL A 226 11.63 -1.84 -6.69
N PRO A 227 10.67 -1.57 -5.78
CA PRO A 227 10.98 -1.08 -4.44
C PRO A 227 11.93 -1.97 -3.63
N GLU A 228 11.86 -3.29 -3.79
CA GLU A 228 12.74 -4.23 -3.08
C GLU A 228 14.22 -4.15 -3.46
N MET A 229 14.55 -3.46 -4.55
CA MET A 229 15.93 -3.20 -4.96
C MET A 229 16.57 -2.04 -4.20
N VAL A 230 15.78 -1.27 -3.45
CA VAL A 230 16.29 -0.13 -2.68
C VAL A 230 16.62 -0.57 -1.25
N PRO A 231 17.85 -0.31 -0.75
CA PRO A 231 18.21 -0.63 0.62
C PRO A 231 17.27 0.02 1.65
N GLN A 232 16.94 -0.73 2.71
CA GLN A 232 16.02 -0.24 3.75
C GLN A 232 16.55 1.03 4.46
N GLU A 233 17.86 1.18 4.58
CA GLU A 233 18.52 2.35 5.15
C GLU A 233 18.33 3.58 4.25
N THR A 234 18.37 3.39 2.93
CA THR A 234 18.11 4.45 1.96
C THR A 234 16.66 4.88 2.04
N ILE A 235 15.72 3.93 2.07
CA ILE A 235 14.29 4.20 2.26
C ILE A 235 14.07 4.99 3.56
N ALA A 236 14.63 4.54 4.68
CA ALA A 236 14.47 5.20 5.98
C ALA A 236 15.00 6.63 5.95
N ARG A 237 16.18 6.87 5.36
CA ARG A 237 16.77 8.19 5.21
C ARG A 237 15.94 9.11 4.30
N THR A 238 15.36 8.58 3.22
CA THR A 238 14.46 9.35 2.35
C THR A 238 13.20 9.74 3.10
N LEU A 239 12.53 8.79 3.74
CA LEU A 239 11.31 9.04 4.50
C LEU A 239 11.51 9.98 5.68
N GLY A 240 12.66 9.91 6.37
CA GLY A 240 12.98 10.82 7.47
C GLY A 240 13.16 12.29 7.05
N ARG A 241 13.28 12.56 5.74
CA ARG A 241 13.30 13.92 5.16
C ARG A 241 11.91 14.40 4.74
N LEU A 242 10.94 13.50 4.65
CA LEU A 242 9.57 13.83 4.29
C LEU A 242 8.76 14.14 5.55
N PRO A 243 7.91 15.19 5.52
CA PRO A 243 6.92 15.39 6.57
C PRO A 243 6.11 14.11 6.75
N TYR A 244 6.15 13.58 7.98
CA TYR A 244 5.44 12.37 8.38
C TYR A 244 5.82 11.07 7.64
N GLY A 245 6.88 11.05 6.81
CA GLY A 245 7.23 9.87 6.04
C GLY A 245 7.52 8.62 6.89
N GLU A 246 7.91 8.83 8.14
CA GLU A 246 8.13 7.77 9.12
C GLU A 246 6.84 7.13 9.65
N GLU A 247 5.72 7.86 9.64
CA GLU A 247 4.41 7.43 10.12
C GLU A 247 3.62 6.64 9.06
N LEU A 248 4.11 6.57 7.81
CA LEU A 248 3.49 5.76 6.75
C LEU A 248 3.34 4.30 7.16
N TRP A 249 2.36 3.64 6.55
CA TRP A 249 2.22 2.20 6.71
C TRP A 249 3.46 1.46 6.20
N ARG A 250 3.79 0.33 6.82
CA ARG A 250 5.12 -0.27 6.67
C ARG A 250 5.45 -0.74 5.25
N PHE A 251 4.49 -1.24 4.47
CA PHE A 251 4.79 -1.64 3.09
C PHE A 251 4.85 -0.43 2.16
N GLU A 252 4.06 0.58 2.47
CA GLU A 252 3.92 1.84 1.78
C GLU A 252 5.19 2.70 1.94
N GLN A 253 5.90 2.52 3.05
CA GLN A 253 7.27 3.04 3.22
C GLN A 253 8.22 2.52 2.15
N LEU A 254 8.11 1.26 1.74
CA LEU A 254 8.95 0.70 0.67
C LEU A 254 8.61 1.39 -0.66
N ILE A 255 7.33 1.52 -0.97
CA ILE A 255 6.82 2.11 -2.21
C ILE A 255 7.20 3.59 -2.30
N ILE A 256 6.75 4.41 -1.35
CA ILE A 256 7.01 5.86 -1.32
C ILE A 256 8.49 6.17 -1.19
N GLY A 257 9.19 5.51 -0.25
CA GLY A 257 10.60 5.79 0.00
C GLY A 257 11.49 5.46 -1.19
N SER A 258 11.16 4.40 -1.95
CA SER A 258 11.87 4.04 -3.18
C SER A 258 11.56 5.03 -4.31
N ALA A 259 10.28 5.36 -4.52
CA ALA A 259 9.87 6.30 -5.54
C ALA A 259 10.53 7.67 -5.34
N PHE A 260 10.45 8.23 -4.13
CA PHE A 260 11.08 9.51 -3.81
C PHE A 260 12.59 9.45 -3.97
N HIS A 261 13.24 8.36 -3.56
CA HIS A 261 14.67 8.18 -3.78
C HIS A 261 15.02 8.22 -5.27
N TRP A 262 14.26 7.57 -6.13
CA TRP A 262 14.50 7.58 -7.57
C TRP A 262 14.22 8.94 -8.21
N LEU A 263 13.18 9.63 -7.78
CA LEU A 263 12.87 10.99 -8.23
C LEU A 263 13.98 11.97 -7.84
N GLU A 264 14.46 11.93 -6.59
CA GLU A 264 15.54 12.78 -6.09
C GLU A 264 16.89 12.52 -6.79
N SER A 265 17.19 11.24 -7.08
CA SER A 265 18.47 10.84 -7.67
C SER A 265 18.48 10.85 -9.19
N GLY A 266 17.34 11.07 -9.84
CA GLY A 266 17.20 10.95 -11.30
C GLY A 266 17.43 9.53 -11.82
N ALA A 267 17.12 8.52 -11.00
CA ALA A 267 17.37 7.10 -11.33
C ALA A 267 16.39 6.53 -12.37
N VAL A 268 15.23 7.19 -12.56
CA VAL A 268 14.16 6.76 -13.45
C VAL A 268 13.75 7.89 -14.38
N ASP A 269 13.26 7.52 -15.57
CA ASP A 269 12.73 8.44 -16.58
C ASP A 269 11.19 8.55 -16.50
N CYS A 270 10.53 7.53 -15.93
CA CYS A 270 9.11 7.53 -15.63
C CYS A 270 8.76 6.58 -14.48
N LEU A 271 7.58 6.75 -13.90
CA LEU A 271 7.00 5.89 -12.87
C LEU A 271 5.74 5.19 -13.37
N VAL A 272 5.54 3.95 -12.94
CA VAL A 272 4.30 3.18 -13.11
C VAL A 272 3.84 2.71 -11.74
N LEU A 273 2.74 3.24 -11.24
CA LEU A 273 2.07 2.78 -10.02
C LEU A 273 1.04 1.70 -10.39
N VAL A 274 1.20 0.49 -9.87
CA VAL A 274 0.19 -0.58 -9.98
C VAL A 274 -0.54 -0.69 -8.64
N SER A 275 -1.80 -0.28 -8.63
CA SER A 275 -2.63 -0.15 -7.43
C SER A 275 -3.75 -1.20 -7.41
N PRO A 276 -3.98 -1.94 -6.31
CA PRO A 276 -5.16 -2.77 -6.18
C PRO A 276 -6.42 -1.92 -6.00
N PHE A 277 -7.50 -2.36 -6.64
CA PHE A 277 -8.84 -1.80 -6.41
C PHE A 277 -9.22 -1.82 -4.93
N GLU A 278 -9.88 -0.75 -4.47
CA GLU A 278 -10.30 -0.53 -3.08
C GLU A 278 -9.18 -0.50 -2.03
N CYS A 279 -7.92 -0.30 -2.47
CA CYS A 279 -6.82 -0.21 -1.53
C CYS A 279 -6.68 1.18 -0.92
N GLY A 280 -6.70 1.19 0.40
CA GLY A 280 -6.78 2.42 1.17
C GLY A 280 -5.50 3.21 1.31
N PRO A 281 -4.40 2.57 1.71
CA PRO A 281 -3.11 3.23 1.73
C PRO A 281 -2.70 3.78 0.35
N GLU A 282 -3.09 3.13 -0.74
CA GLU A 282 -2.75 3.51 -2.10
C GLU A 282 -3.48 4.78 -2.53
N ALA A 283 -4.76 4.94 -2.19
CA ALA A 283 -5.49 6.18 -2.41
C ALA A 283 -4.82 7.39 -1.71
N VAL A 284 -4.05 7.15 -0.64
CA VAL A 284 -3.23 8.16 0.03
C VAL A 284 -1.90 8.35 -0.70
N MET A 285 -1.19 7.26 -0.99
CA MET A 285 0.12 7.29 -1.65
C MET A 285 0.07 7.91 -3.04
N GLU A 286 -0.99 7.67 -3.80
CA GLU A 286 -1.18 8.21 -5.15
C GLU A 286 -1.07 9.74 -5.16
N VAL A 287 -1.74 10.43 -4.22
CA VAL A 287 -1.68 11.89 -4.11
C VAL A 287 -0.24 12.36 -3.86
N PHE A 288 0.50 11.68 -2.98
CA PHE A 288 1.90 12.03 -2.69
C PHE A 288 2.84 11.74 -3.88
N LEU A 289 2.64 10.62 -4.57
CA LEU A 289 3.45 10.25 -5.73
C LEU A 289 3.18 11.15 -6.92
N GLU A 290 1.93 11.51 -7.19
CA GLU A 290 1.58 12.48 -8.22
C GLU A 290 2.28 13.81 -7.95
N GLU A 291 2.15 14.36 -6.74
CA GLU A 291 2.75 15.64 -6.40
C GLU A 291 4.28 15.60 -6.55
N ALA A 292 4.93 14.55 -6.05
CA ALA A 292 6.37 14.39 -6.13
C ALA A 292 6.87 14.19 -7.58
N ALA A 293 6.18 13.36 -8.37
CA ALA A 293 6.52 13.12 -9.76
C ALA A 293 6.37 14.42 -10.58
N ASN A 294 5.32 15.20 -10.32
CA ASN A 294 5.06 16.49 -10.96
C ASN A 294 6.16 17.51 -10.64
N ALA A 295 6.54 17.60 -9.36
CA ALA A 295 7.63 18.48 -8.92
C ALA A 295 8.97 18.10 -9.57
N ALA A 296 9.21 16.80 -9.80
CA ALA A 296 10.39 16.30 -10.49
C ALA A 296 10.30 16.37 -12.03
N GLY A 297 9.13 16.70 -12.59
CA GLY A 297 8.90 16.66 -14.04
C GLY A 297 8.94 15.25 -14.63
N ILE A 298 8.70 14.22 -13.82
CA ILE A 298 8.75 12.80 -14.21
C ILE A 298 7.33 12.30 -14.49
N PRO A 299 7.05 11.71 -15.67
CA PRO A 299 5.74 11.14 -15.97
C PRO A 299 5.38 9.97 -15.04
N LEU A 300 4.14 9.94 -14.56
CA LEU A 300 3.57 8.85 -13.75
C LEU A 300 2.34 8.25 -14.46
N LEU A 301 2.33 6.93 -14.59
CA LEU A 301 1.14 6.16 -14.98
C LEU A 301 0.56 5.45 -13.75
N VAL A 302 -0.73 5.63 -13.50
CA VAL A 302 -1.46 4.85 -12.48
C VAL A 302 -2.29 3.77 -13.15
N LEU A 303 -2.08 2.52 -12.75
CA LEU A 303 -2.77 1.32 -13.21
C LEU A 303 -3.52 0.69 -12.03
N THR A 304 -4.82 0.92 -11.96
CA THR A 304 -5.71 0.21 -11.02
C THR A 304 -6.06 -1.17 -11.57
N VAL A 305 -5.87 -2.20 -10.76
CA VAL A 305 -6.11 -3.60 -11.13
C VAL A 305 -7.05 -4.30 -10.13
N ASP A 306 -7.87 -5.20 -10.66
CA ASP A 306 -8.90 -5.96 -9.94
C ASP A 306 -9.23 -7.30 -10.60
N GLU A 307 -10.14 -8.08 -10.00
CA GLU A 307 -10.67 -9.35 -10.53
C GLU A 307 -11.23 -9.29 -11.96
N GLN A 308 -11.79 -8.13 -12.36
CA GLN A 308 -12.37 -7.91 -13.69
C GLN A 308 -11.36 -7.33 -14.70
N THR A 309 -10.12 -7.05 -14.25
CA THR A 309 -9.13 -6.42 -15.11
C THR A 309 -8.69 -7.40 -16.21
N GLY A 310 -8.79 -6.93 -17.46
CA GLY A 310 -8.31 -7.66 -18.62
C GLY A 310 -6.88 -7.29 -18.97
N GLU A 311 -6.07 -8.30 -19.31
CA GLU A 311 -4.67 -8.13 -19.73
C GLU A 311 -4.49 -7.09 -20.84
N ALA A 312 -5.31 -7.16 -21.89
CA ALA A 312 -5.17 -6.30 -23.07
C ALA A 312 -5.30 -4.81 -22.72
N GLY A 313 -6.15 -4.47 -21.74
CA GLY A 313 -6.34 -3.10 -21.28
C GLY A 313 -5.11 -2.56 -20.56
N VAL A 314 -4.48 -3.39 -19.71
CA VAL A 314 -3.24 -3.02 -19.01
C VAL A 314 -2.08 -2.86 -19.99
N VAL A 315 -1.92 -3.82 -20.91
CA VAL A 315 -0.82 -3.81 -21.90
C VAL A 315 -0.91 -2.58 -22.81
N THR A 316 -2.08 -2.30 -23.40
CA THR A 316 -2.26 -1.15 -24.31
C THR A 316 -1.95 0.18 -23.64
N ARG A 317 -2.39 0.37 -22.39
CA ARG A 317 -2.12 1.60 -21.61
C ARG A 317 -0.64 1.77 -21.31
N LEU A 318 0.03 0.68 -20.98
CA LEU A 318 1.46 0.66 -20.69
C LEU A 318 2.28 0.98 -21.95
N GLU A 319 1.96 0.38 -23.10
CA GLU A 319 2.59 0.71 -24.39
C GLU A 319 2.41 2.18 -24.76
N ALA A 320 1.17 2.68 -24.74
CA ALA A 320 0.86 4.06 -25.07
C ALA A 320 1.59 5.06 -24.16
N PHE A 321 1.73 4.72 -22.87
CA PHE A 321 2.51 5.51 -21.92
C PHE A 321 4.00 5.52 -22.27
N LEU A 322 4.61 4.35 -22.50
CA LEU A 322 6.02 4.26 -22.84
C LEU A 322 6.34 4.99 -24.15
N ASP A 323 5.48 4.89 -25.16
CA ASP A 323 5.65 5.60 -26.43
C ASP A 323 5.57 7.13 -26.26
N THR A 324 4.68 7.59 -25.38
CA THR A 324 4.58 9.00 -25.00
C THR A 324 5.85 9.50 -24.31
N VAL A 325 6.41 8.73 -23.37
CA VAL A 325 7.67 9.03 -22.69
C VAL A 325 8.84 9.06 -23.69
N LYS A 326 8.96 8.03 -24.53
CA LYS A 326 10.02 7.90 -25.55
C LYS A 326 10.02 9.03 -26.57
N ALA A 327 8.84 9.52 -26.96
CA ALA A 327 8.73 10.58 -27.95
C ALA A 327 9.21 11.96 -27.43
N GLY A 328 9.63 12.07 -26.16
CA GLY A 328 9.84 13.36 -25.50
C GLY A 328 8.55 14.19 -25.41
N ARG A 329 7.43 13.59 -25.82
CA ARG A 329 6.06 14.12 -25.72
C ARG A 329 5.46 13.72 -24.39
N GLY A 330 6.31 13.46 -23.38
CA GLY A 330 5.94 13.17 -22.00
C GLY A 330 4.78 14.09 -21.65
N SER A 331 3.60 13.49 -21.67
CA SER A 331 2.38 14.24 -21.70
C SER A 331 2.36 15.01 -20.39
N ARG A 332 2.44 16.34 -20.46
CA ARG A 332 2.07 17.22 -19.35
C ARG A 332 0.56 17.17 -19.12
N TYR A 333 -0.08 16.01 -19.34
CA TYR A 333 -1.50 15.82 -19.13
C TYR A 333 -1.74 15.59 -17.67
N PHE A 334 -1.80 16.70 -16.96
CA PHE A 334 -2.64 16.82 -15.80
C PHE A 334 -3.93 17.45 -16.31
N PRO A 335 -5.12 16.96 -15.91
CA PRO A 335 -6.26 17.84 -15.91
C PRO A 335 -5.85 19.06 -15.08
N GLN A 336 -5.51 20.16 -15.75
CA GLN A 336 -5.38 21.43 -15.07
C GLN A 336 -6.78 21.69 -14.56
N ALA A 337 -6.96 21.67 -13.24
CA ALA A 337 -8.07 22.41 -12.66
C ALA A 337 -8.00 23.81 -13.30
N GLU A 338 -9.06 24.21 -14.00
CA GLU A 338 -9.13 25.56 -14.54
C GLU A 338 -8.68 26.52 -13.45
N ARG A 339 -7.66 27.34 -13.74
CA ARG A 339 -7.16 28.33 -12.80
C ARG A 339 -8.31 29.29 -12.50
N LYS A 340 -9.08 29.00 -11.45
CA LYS A 340 -10.00 29.96 -10.87
C LYS A 340 -9.17 31.16 -10.37
N PRO A 341 -9.72 32.38 -10.45
CA PRO A 341 -8.96 33.60 -10.24
C PRO A 341 -8.23 33.60 -8.90
N LYS A 342 -7.01 34.18 -8.90
CA LYS A 342 -6.24 34.44 -7.66
C LYS A 342 -7.16 35.13 -6.66
N ARG A 343 -7.50 34.43 -5.58
CA ARG A 343 -8.18 35.04 -4.43
C ARG A 343 -7.25 36.05 -3.76
N PRO A 344 -7.81 37.10 -3.12
CA PRO A 344 -7.02 38.17 -2.52
C PRO A 344 -6.04 37.61 -1.48
N ALA A 345 -4.95 38.35 -1.23
CA ALA A 345 -4.05 38.08 -0.12
C ALA A 345 -4.86 37.90 1.18
N ALA A 346 -4.48 36.91 2.00
CA ALA A 346 -5.18 36.58 3.22
C ALA A 346 -5.42 37.85 4.07
N PRO A 347 -6.64 38.08 4.57
CA PRO A 347 -6.89 39.22 5.43
C PRO A 347 -5.98 39.15 6.67
N PRO A 348 -5.58 40.29 7.26
CA PRO A 348 -4.67 40.33 8.40
C PRO A 348 -5.24 39.62 9.65
N GLU A 349 -6.56 39.43 9.70
CA GLU A 349 -7.28 38.71 10.75
C GLU A 349 -7.48 37.24 10.36
N ARG A 350 -7.06 36.30 11.20
CA ARG A 350 -7.25 34.85 10.99
C ARG A 350 -8.72 34.48 11.19
N VAL A 351 -9.28 33.74 10.23
CA VAL A 351 -10.63 33.16 10.24
C VAL A 351 -10.47 31.66 10.04
N ILE A 352 -10.73 30.90 11.10
CA ILE A 352 -10.48 29.45 11.14
C ILE A 352 -11.71 28.69 10.63
N GLY A 353 -11.53 27.95 9.55
CA GLY A 353 -12.51 26.99 9.05
C GLY A 353 -12.24 25.58 9.55
N PHE A 354 -13.28 24.80 9.86
CA PHE A 354 -13.12 23.38 10.17
C PHE A 354 -14.33 22.55 9.70
N PRO A 355 -14.10 21.32 9.21
CA PRO A 355 -15.17 20.38 8.92
C PRO A 355 -15.74 19.76 10.20
N THR A 356 -16.75 18.92 10.06
CA THR A 356 -17.35 18.18 11.18
C THR A 356 -16.39 17.13 11.73
N PHE A 357 -16.25 17.13 13.06
CA PHE A 357 -15.47 16.20 13.87
C PHE A 357 -16.32 15.51 14.95
N GLY A 358 -17.64 15.45 14.75
CA GLY A 358 -18.57 14.88 15.72
C GLY A 358 -18.73 15.83 16.91
N THR A 359 -18.40 15.38 18.12
CA THR A 359 -18.64 16.18 19.34
C THR A 359 -17.67 17.36 19.52
N LEU A 360 -16.54 17.36 18.81
CA LEU A 360 -15.61 18.50 18.81
C LEU A 360 -16.23 19.76 18.20
N ASP A 361 -17.26 19.60 17.37
CA ASP A 361 -18.04 20.71 16.78
C ASP A 361 -18.69 21.60 17.83
N LEU A 362 -18.92 21.09 19.05
CA LEU A 362 -19.47 21.85 20.17
C LEU A 362 -18.40 22.65 20.92
N VAL A 363 -17.16 22.17 20.91
CA VAL A 363 -16.06 22.72 21.73
C VAL A 363 -15.28 23.76 20.94
N LEU A 364 -14.98 23.49 19.67
CA LEU A 364 -14.11 24.33 18.85
C LEU A 364 -14.64 25.75 18.66
N PRO A 365 -15.93 26.00 18.32
CA PRO A 365 -16.45 27.36 18.21
C PRO A 365 -16.30 28.14 19.52
N GLY A 366 -16.72 27.55 20.65
CA GLY A 366 -16.64 28.21 21.96
C GLY A 366 -15.22 28.47 22.42
N PHE A 367 -14.28 27.55 22.14
CA PHE A 367 -12.86 27.74 22.45
C PHE A 367 -12.25 28.91 21.67
N PHE A 368 -12.45 28.96 20.35
CA PHE A 368 -11.90 30.03 19.52
C PHE A 368 -12.60 31.38 19.76
N GLU A 369 -13.90 31.38 20.02
CA GLU A 369 -14.65 32.58 20.38
C GLU A 369 -14.10 33.22 21.68
N GLN A 370 -13.84 32.41 22.72
CA GLN A 370 -13.20 32.91 23.94
C GLN A 370 -11.76 33.40 23.72
N ALA A 371 -11.05 32.84 22.73
CA ALA A 371 -9.73 33.31 22.31
C ALA A 371 -9.77 34.54 21.39
N GLY A 372 -10.97 35.06 21.05
CA GLY A 372 -11.15 36.20 20.16
C GLY A 372 -10.86 35.90 18.68
N VAL A 373 -10.91 34.63 18.27
CA VAL A 373 -10.65 34.19 16.90
C VAL A 373 -11.97 33.83 16.21
N LYS A 374 -12.21 34.39 15.02
CA LYS A 374 -13.41 34.10 14.23
C LYS A 374 -13.33 32.70 13.63
N THR A 375 -14.46 31.99 13.63
CA THR A 375 -14.57 30.64 13.05
C THR A 375 -15.65 30.55 11.99
N VAL A 376 -15.44 29.67 11.02
CA VAL A 376 -16.41 29.29 9.99
C VAL A 376 -16.57 27.77 10.03
N GLY A 377 -17.69 27.28 10.57
CA GLY A 377 -18.01 25.85 10.56
C GLY A 377 -18.41 25.27 11.92
N PRO A 378 -18.78 23.98 11.94
CA PRO A 378 -18.88 23.13 10.75
C PRO A 378 -20.11 23.52 9.90
N VAL A 379 -19.96 23.51 8.59
CA VAL A 379 -21.09 23.73 7.66
C VAL A 379 -21.95 22.47 7.63
N SER A 380 -23.28 22.58 7.68
CA SER A 380 -24.18 21.42 7.62
C SER A 380 -23.91 20.54 6.39
N LEU A 381 -23.84 19.23 6.61
CA LEU A 381 -23.69 18.26 5.52
C LEU A 381 -24.91 18.30 4.59
N SER A 382 -24.63 18.34 3.29
CA SER A 382 -25.65 18.31 2.24
C SER A 382 -25.14 17.50 1.05
N ARG A 383 -26.02 17.20 0.08
CA ARG A 383 -25.61 16.56 -1.17
C ARG A 383 -24.53 17.37 -1.90
N ARG A 384 -24.67 18.70 -1.91
CA ARG A 384 -23.68 19.63 -2.44
C ARG A 384 -22.31 19.48 -1.75
N THR A 385 -22.29 19.25 -0.43
CA THR A 385 -21.04 19.07 0.32
C THR A 385 -20.31 17.83 -0.18
N LEU A 386 -21.03 16.72 -0.37
CA LEU A 386 -20.46 15.50 -0.91
C LEU A 386 -19.95 15.69 -2.35
N GLU A 387 -20.77 16.30 -3.22
CA GLU A 387 -20.41 16.57 -4.63
C GLU A 387 -19.11 17.39 -4.72
N LEU A 388 -18.98 18.47 -3.91
CA LEU A 388 -17.75 19.26 -3.82
C LEU A 388 -16.55 18.44 -3.30
N GLY A 389 -16.80 17.47 -2.44
CA GLY A 389 -15.77 16.56 -1.95
C GLY A 389 -15.28 15.59 -3.03
N GLU A 390 -16.22 14.89 -3.66
CA GLU A 390 -15.99 13.86 -4.69
C GLU A 390 -15.30 14.44 -5.93
N GLU A 391 -15.52 15.71 -6.26
CA GLU A 391 -14.78 16.40 -7.33
C GLU A 391 -13.26 16.39 -7.17
N LEU A 392 -12.75 16.33 -5.93
CA LEU A 392 -11.31 16.39 -5.62
C LEU A 392 -10.78 15.13 -4.95
N ALA A 393 -11.66 14.34 -4.36
CA ALA A 393 -11.27 13.16 -3.59
C ALA A 393 -10.65 12.09 -4.50
N PRO A 394 -9.53 11.45 -4.07
CA PRO A 394 -8.98 10.31 -4.78
C PRO A 394 -9.99 9.16 -4.84
N GLU A 395 -9.92 8.36 -5.91
CA GLU A 395 -10.72 7.14 -5.99
C GLU A 395 -10.43 6.21 -4.80
N PHE A 396 -11.45 5.47 -4.35
CA PHE A 396 -11.36 4.52 -3.24
C PHE A 396 -11.01 5.11 -1.87
N ILE A 397 -10.89 6.44 -1.73
CA ILE A 397 -10.75 7.08 -0.42
C ILE A 397 -12.05 6.90 0.38
N CYS A 398 -11.97 6.97 1.71
CA CYS A 398 -13.13 6.69 2.54
C CYS A 398 -14.12 7.86 2.51
N HIS A 399 -15.42 7.56 2.47
CA HIS A 399 -16.49 8.57 2.35
C HIS A 399 -16.37 9.79 3.30
N PRO A 400 -15.94 9.63 4.58
CA PRO A 400 -15.71 10.78 5.45
C PRO A 400 -14.65 11.76 4.94
N PHE A 401 -13.66 11.31 4.15
CA PHE A 401 -12.67 12.18 3.52
C PHE A 401 -13.33 13.14 2.53
N ALA A 402 -14.16 12.60 1.61
CA ALA A 402 -14.86 13.41 0.62
C ALA A 402 -15.77 14.44 1.32
N LEU A 403 -16.55 14.02 2.32
CA LEU A 403 -17.41 14.94 3.08
C LEU A 403 -16.62 16.07 3.75
N THR A 404 -15.54 15.74 4.46
CA THR A 404 -14.74 16.75 5.16
C THR A 404 -14.00 17.66 4.19
N LEU A 405 -13.50 17.14 3.06
CA LEU A 405 -12.91 17.94 1.99
C LEU A 405 -13.92 18.92 1.37
N GLY A 406 -15.15 18.47 1.14
CA GLY A 406 -16.26 19.31 0.68
C GLY A 406 -16.63 20.40 1.67
N GLN A 407 -16.71 20.08 2.97
CA GLN A 407 -16.94 21.08 4.02
C GLN A 407 -15.80 22.11 4.09
N MET A 408 -14.54 21.68 3.96
CA MET A 408 -13.40 22.60 3.92
C MET A 408 -13.49 23.59 2.76
N ARG A 409 -13.87 23.11 1.55
CA ARG A 409 -14.14 24.00 0.41
C ARG A 409 -15.21 25.03 0.74
N GLN A 410 -16.30 24.61 1.37
CA GLN A 410 -17.38 25.51 1.78
C GLN A 410 -16.93 26.52 2.83
N CYS A 411 -16.09 26.11 3.80
CA CYS A 411 -15.51 27.04 4.78
C CYS A 411 -14.65 28.11 4.11
N LEU A 412 -13.80 27.70 3.15
CA LEU A 412 -12.99 28.63 2.35
C LEU A 412 -13.86 29.56 1.47
N GLU A 413 -14.99 29.07 0.94
CA GLU A 413 -15.97 29.90 0.21
C GLU A 413 -16.69 30.90 1.12
N ALA A 414 -16.90 30.56 2.38
CA ALA A 414 -17.50 31.42 3.40
C ALA A 414 -16.51 32.37 4.09
N GLY A 415 -15.24 32.40 3.64
CA GLY A 415 -14.25 33.40 4.06
C GLY A 415 -13.20 32.91 5.07
N ALA A 416 -13.13 31.61 5.36
CA ALA A 416 -11.99 31.06 6.10
C ALA A 416 -10.68 31.26 5.32
N ASN A 417 -9.61 31.60 6.03
CA ASN A 417 -8.25 31.73 5.49
C ASN A 417 -7.24 30.81 6.19
N THR A 418 -7.64 30.14 7.26
CA THR A 418 -6.89 29.07 7.94
C THR A 418 -7.81 27.86 8.08
N LEU A 419 -7.33 26.64 7.79
CA LEU A 419 -8.12 25.42 8.00
C LEU A 419 -7.57 24.61 9.17
N LEU A 420 -8.47 24.15 10.03
CA LEU A 420 -8.15 23.23 11.11
C LEU A 420 -8.64 21.83 10.76
N MET A 421 -7.71 20.87 10.78
CA MET A 421 -8.00 19.45 10.59
C MET A 421 -7.49 18.64 11.78
N VAL A 422 -8.30 17.68 12.25
CA VAL A 422 -7.80 16.71 13.23
C VAL A 422 -6.72 15.83 12.58
N GLY A 423 -5.56 15.79 13.21
CA GLY A 423 -4.52 14.82 12.88
C GLY A 423 -4.68 13.54 13.69
N GLY A 424 -4.09 12.45 13.24
CA GLY A 424 -4.07 11.20 13.99
C GLY A 424 -2.94 10.29 13.56
N LYS A 425 -1.89 10.14 14.38
CA LYS A 425 -0.79 9.21 14.05
C LYS A 425 -1.27 7.77 14.25
N GLY A 426 -1.47 7.00 13.18
CA GLY A 426 -2.06 5.67 13.35
C GLY A 426 -2.24 4.80 12.11
N ARG A 427 -3.12 3.80 12.26
CA ARG A 427 -3.39 2.73 11.28
C ARG A 427 -4.39 3.16 10.21
N CYS A 428 -5.16 4.21 10.43
CA CYS A 428 -6.27 4.63 9.56
C CYS A 428 -5.84 5.78 8.62
N ARG A 429 -6.55 5.93 7.50
CA ARG A 429 -6.36 7.00 6.52
C ARG A 429 -6.58 8.40 7.11
N LEU A 430 -7.39 8.53 8.16
CA LEU A 430 -7.60 9.79 8.89
C LEU A 430 -6.29 10.47 9.29
N GLY A 431 -5.24 9.69 9.56
CA GLY A 431 -3.93 10.22 9.90
C GLY A 431 -3.23 11.02 8.81
N TRP A 432 -3.76 10.98 7.58
CA TRP A 432 -3.23 11.63 6.38
C TRP A 432 -4.20 12.63 5.77
N TYR A 433 -5.36 12.83 6.40
CA TYR A 433 -6.39 13.68 5.82
C TYR A 433 -5.91 15.11 5.66
N ALA A 434 -5.27 15.68 6.69
CA ALA A 434 -4.85 17.07 6.69
C ALA A 434 -3.92 17.37 5.52
N GLU A 435 -2.88 16.54 5.34
CA GLU A 435 -1.87 16.69 4.30
C GLU A 435 -2.47 16.48 2.90
N MET A 436 -3.32 15.46 2.73
CA MET A 436 -3.98 15.21 1.44
C MET A 436 -4.95 16.33 1.08
N GLN A 437 -5.78 16.76 2.03
CA GLN A 437 -6.74 17.84 1.82
C GLN A 437 -6.01 19.15 1.50
N GLU A 438 -4.88 19.40 2.16
CA GLU A 438 -4.02 20.54 1.85
C GLU A 438 -3.54 20.52 0.39
N ILE A 439 -2.95 19.41 -0.04
CA ILE A 439 -2.45 19.24 -1.42
C ILE A 439 -3.58 19.41 -2.42
N LEU A 440 -4.72 18.72 -2.22
CA LEU A 440 -5.84 18.73 -3.16
C LEU A 440 -6.51 20.10 -3.26
N LEU A 441 -6.71 20.80 -2.13
CA LEU A 441 -7.29 22.14 -2.12
C LEU A 441 -6.34 23.16 -2.77
N LYS A 442 -5.03 23.08 -2.51
CA LYS A 442 -4.04 23.95 -3.16
C LYS A 442 -3.96 23.68 -4.67
N LYS A 443 -4.00 22.42 -5.09
CA LYS A 443 -4.08 22.01 -6.51
C LYS A 443 -5.36 22.53 -7.19
N ALA A 444 -6.47 22.58 -6.45
CA ALA A 444 -7.72 23.19 -6.89
C ALA A 444 -7.73 24.73 -6.89
N GLY A 445 -6.62 25.38 -6.48
CA GLY A 445 -6.43 26.83 -6.54
C GLY A 445 -6.84 27.61 -5.29
N TYR A 446 -7.12 26.94 -4.18
CA TYR A 446 -7.38 27.62 -2.90
C TYR A 446 -6.06 28.07 -2.22
N SER A 447 -6.12 29.21 -1.55
CA SER A 447 -5.00 29.77 -0.77
C SER A 447 -5.45 29.91 0.69
N PHE A 448 -4.75 29.25 1.60
CA PHE A 448 -5.04 29.22 3.04
C PHE A 448 -3.79 28.79 3.82
N GLU A 449 -3.81 29.04 5.13
CA GLU A 449 -2.87 28.49 6.12
C GLU A 449 -3.35 27.16 6.69
#